data_AF-A0A9D6ZVV2-F1
#
_entry.id   AF-A0A9D6ZVV2-F1
#
_cell.length_a   1.000
_cell.length_b   1.000
_cell.length_c   1.000
_cell.angle_alpha   90.00
_cell.angle_beta   90.00
_cell.angle_gamma   90.00
#
_symmetry.space_group_name_H-M   'P 1'
#
loop_
_entity.id
_entity.type
_entity.pdbx_description
1 polymer ?
#
loop_
_entity_poly.entity_id
_entity_poly.type
_entity_poly.pdbx_seq_one_letter_code
_entity_poly.pdbx_strand_id
1 'polypeptide(L)'
;MKQKIIKVGNSGAMLIPKNYLEALKLRVGSTVDVNLEEDNARLVVDVPARYRAMKVPLDKEVYAVGNDLLKRYLPAFIKLAHA
;
A
#
# COMPACT_ATOMS: atom_id res chain seq x y z
N MET A 1 -19.31 14.55 -4.54
CA MET A 1 -20.55 13.88 -4.06
C MET A 1 -20.53 13.88 -2.54
N LYS A 2 -21.61 14.27 -1.87
CA LYS A 2 -21.70 14.21 -0.40
C LYS A 2 -22.36 12.89 0.01
N GLN A 3 -21.83 12.23 1.04
CA GLN A 3 -22.40 11.03 1.64
C GLN A 3 -22.65 11.28 3.12
N LYS A 4 -23.71 10.69 3.67
CA LYS A 4 -24.05 10.82 5.09
C LYS A 4 -23.36 9.70 5.87
N ILE A 5 -22.82 10.04 7.04
CA ILE A 5 -22.37 9.05 8.02
C ILE A 5 -23.60 8.55 8.78
N ILE A 6 -23.79 7.24 8.81
CA ILE A 6 -24.87 6.55 9.52
C ILE A 6 -24.31 5.76 10.70
N LYS A 7 -25.14 5.53 11.71
CA LYS A 7 -24.79 4.69 12.87
C LYS A 7 -25.03 3.22 12.54
N VAL A 8 -24.04 2.38 12.80
CA VAL A 8 -24.12 0.91 12.70
C VAL A 8 -23.60 0.33 14.00
N GLY A 9 -24.51 -0.13 14.88
CA GLY A 9 -24.15 -0.59 16.22
C GLY A 9 -23.52 0.53 17.06
N ASN A 10 -22.30 0.33 17.54
CA ASN A 10 -21.48 1.32 18.25
C ASN A 10 -20.52 2.10 17.33
N SER A 11 -20.60 1.90 16.01
CA SER A 11 -19.69 2.47 15.02
C SER A 11 -20.41 3.40 14.03
N GLY A 12 -19.64 4.20 13.30
CA GLY A 12 -20.09 4.96 12.14
C GLY A 12 -19.81 4.22 10.83
N ALA A 13 -20.67 4.37 9.83
CA ALA A 13 -20.48 3.86 8.48
C ALA A 13 -20.83 4.92 7.44
N MET A 14 -20.22 4.83 6.26
CA MET A 14 -20.53 5.67 5.11
C MET A 14 -20.85 4.79 3.90
N LEU A 15 -21.83 5.20 3.10
CA LEU A 15 -22.17 4.49 1.87
C LEU A 15 -21.16 4.85 0.77
N ILE A 16 -20.53 3.82 0.20
CA ILE A 16 -19.65 3.96 -0.95
C ILE A 16 -20.48 3.73 -2.22
N PRO A 17 -20.54 4.71 -3.14
CA PRO A 17 -21.20 4.57 -4.43
C PRO A 17 -20.74 3.32 -5.21
N LYS A 18 -21.69 2.64 -5.89
CA LYS A 18 -21.41 1.41 -6.64
C LYS A 18 -20.33 1.59 -7.70
N ASN A 19 -20.33 2.71 -8.41
CA ASN A 19 -19.33 3.04 -9.42
C ASN A 19 -17.90 3.09 -8.85
N TYR A 20 -17.71 3.50 -7.59
CA TYR A 20 -16.40 3.47 -6.94
C TYR A 20 -16.00 2.05 -6.54
N LEU A 21 -16.95 1.25 -6.05
CA LEU A 21 -16.69 -0.17 -5.75
C LEU A 21 -16.26 -0.93 -7.02
N GLU A 22 -16.93 -0.68 -8.15
CA GLU A 22 -16.59 -1.28 -9.44
C GLU A 22 -15.22 -0.83 -9.95
N ALA A 23 -14.95 0.49 -9.94
CA ALA A 23 -13.67 1.04 -10.37
C ALA A 23 -12.49 0.48 -9.55
N LEU A 24 -12.70 0.30 -8.24
CA LEU A 24 -11.70 -0.22 -7.31
C LEU A 24 -11.75 -1.76 -7.18
N LYS A 25 -12.64 -2.44 -7.91
CA LYS A 25 -12.86 -3.90 -7.83
C LYS A 25 -13.10 -4.40 -6.40
N LEU A 26 -13.73 -3.58 -5.58
CA LEU A 26 -14.15 -3.90 -4.22
C LEU A 26 -15.50 -4.61 -4.24
N ARG A 27 -15.68 -5.55 -3.31
CA ARG A 27 -16.95 -6.25 -3.06
C ARG A 27 -17.31 -6.15 -1.60
N VAL A 28 -18.59 -6.35 -1.26
CA VAL A 28 -19.02 -6.50 0.13
C VAL A 28 -18.18 -7.60 0.80
N GLY A 29 -17.62 -7.32 1.96
CA GLY A 29 -16.68 -8.20 2.67
C GLY A 29 -15.19 -8.00 2.30
N SER A 30 -14.86 -7.06 1.42
CA SER A 30 -13.45 -6.70 1.17
C SER A 30 -12.88 -5.88 2.33
N THR A 31 -11.63 -6.16 2.70
CA THR A 31 -10.88 -5.35 3.65
C THR A 31 -10.21 -4.19 2.94
N VAL A 32 -10.22 -3.02 3.58
CA VAL A 32 -9.57 -1.78 3.13
C VAL A 32 -8.77 -1.20 4.28
N ASP A 33 -7.72 -0.45 3.95
CA ASP A 33 -6.97 0.31 4.93
C ASP A 33 -7.60 1.70 5.06
N VAL A 34 -7.83 2.14 6.30
CA VAL A 34 -8.45 3.43 6.58
C VAL A 34 -7.51 4.23 7.47
N ASN A 35 -6.98 5.32 6.91
CA ASN A 35 -6.01 6.17 7.58
C ASN A 35 -6.55 7.59 7.75
N LEU A 36 -6.17 8.25 8.84
CA LEU A 36 -6.42 9.67 9.05
C LEU A 36 -5.16 10.45 8.67
N GLU A 37 -5.25 11.27 7.63
CA GLU A 37 -4.23 12.24 7.27
C GLU A 37 -4.50 13.52 8.07
N GLU A 38 -3.79 13.68 9.19
CA GLU A 38 -4.03 14.78 10.15
C GLU A 38 -3.80 16.16 9.55
N ASP A 39 -2.76 16.31 8.71
CA ASP A 39 -2.37 17.58 8.09
C ASP A 39 -3.51 18.21 7.27
N ASN A 40 -4.34 17.36 6.65
CA ASN A 40 -5.44 17.79 5.79
C ASN A 40 -6.82 17.48 6.39
N ALA A 41 -6.88 16.89 7.59
CA ALA A 41 -8.08 16.34 8.21
C ALA A 41 -8.88 15.43 7.25
N ARG A 42 -8.18 14.54 6.55
CA ARG A 42 -8.78 13.64 5.55
C ARG A 42 -8.80 12.20 6.03
N LEU A 43 -9.93 11.52 5.82
CA LEU A 43 -9.99 10.08 5.92
C LEU A 43 -9.67 9.49 4.55
N VAL A 44 -8.56 8.77 4.45
CA VAL A 44 -8.10 8.11 3.23
C VAL A 44 -8.46 6.63 3.32
N VAL A 45 -9.18 6.14 2.31
CA VAL A 45 -9.52 4.72 2.18
C VAL A 45 -8.68 4.14 1.07
N ASP A 46 -7.64 3.41 1.45
CA ASP A 46 -6.77 2.74 0.52
C ASP A 46 -7.25 1.30 0.30
N VAL A 47 -7.28 0.91 -0.97
CA VAL A 47 -7.50 -0.48 -1.31
C VAL A 47 -6.14 -1.15 -1.22
N PRO A 48 -5.93 -2.09 -0.28
CA PRO A 48 -4.66 -2.79 -0.18
C PRO A 48 -4.37 -3.36 -1.55
N ALA A 49 -3.22 -2.96 -2.12
CA ALA A 49 -2.80 -3.46 -3.41
C ALA A 49 -2.76 -4.98 -3.28
N ARG A 50 -3.74 -5.68 -3.86
CA ARG A 50 -3.69 -7.14 -4.03
C ARG A 50 -2.37 -7.42 -4.71
N TYR A 51 -1.32 -7.75 -3.95
CA TYR A 51 0.07 -7.91 -4.40
C TYR A 51 0.16 -7.63 -5.89
N ARG A 52 0.13 -6.35 -6.28
CA ARG A 52 0.60 -6.00 -7.61
C ARG A 52 2.07 -6.26 -7.39
N ALA A 53 2.50 -7.50 -7.63
CA ALA A 53 3.87 -7.79 -7.96
C ALA A 53 4.15 -6.71 -8.99
N MET A 54 4.81 -5.63 -8.55
CA MET A 54 5.17 -4.59 -9.46
C MET A 54 6.00 -5.37 -10.46
N LYS A 55 5.47 -5.55 -11.67
CA LYS A 55 6.31 -5.79 -12.82
C LYS A 55 7.03 -4.47 -13.03
N VAL A 56 7.90 -4.11 -12.09
CA VAL A 56 9.02 -3.24 -12.40
C VAL A 56 9.71 -4.02 -13.49
N PRO A 57 9.83 -3.49 -14.71
CA PRO A 57 10.71 -4.09 -15.69
C PRO A 57 12.10 -4.09 -15.05
N LEU A 58 12.46 -5.24 -14.48
CA LEU A 58 13.74 -5.43 -13.84
C LEU A 58 14.73 -5.59 -14.99
N ASP A 59 15.48 -4.53 -15.24
CA ASP A 59 16.61 -4.61 -16.15
C ASP A 59 17.60 -5.64 -15.57
N LYS A 60 17.80 -6.72 -16.32
CA LYS A 60 18.63 -7.85 -15.88
C LYS A 60 20.09 -7.42 -15.70
N GLU A 61 20.56 -6.45 -16.48
CA GLU A 61 21.93 -5.94 -16.40
C GLU A 61 22.11 -5.11 -15.13
N VAL A 62 21.19 -4.21 -14.85
CA VAL A 62 21.20 -3.40 -13.61
C VAL A 62 21.13 -4.31 -12.37
N TYR A 63 20.27 -5.33 -12.40
CA TYR A 63 20.17 -6.30 -11.31
C TYR A 63 21.47 -7.10 -11.11
N ALA A 64 22.10 -7.54 -12.21
CA ALA A 64 23.37 -8.28 -12.14
C ALA A 64 24.48 -7.44 -11.52
N VAL A 65 24.62 -6.17 -11.95
CA VAL A 65 25.62 -5.24 -11.40
C VAL A 65 25.34 -4.96 -9.92
N GLY A 66 24.09 -4.66 -9.56
CA GLY A 66 23.71 -4.41 -8.17
C GLY A 66 23.97 -5.60 -7.25
N ASN A 67 23.64 -6.81 -7.71
CA ASN A 67 23.85 -8.03 -6.95
C ASN A 67 25.35 -8.36 -6.79
N ASP A 68 26.17 -8.09 -7.80
CA ASP A 68 27.62 -8.29 -7.72
C ASP A 68 28.28 -7.32 -6.73
N LEU A 69 27.89 -6.03 -6.79
CA LEU A 69 28.33 -5.02 -5.83
C LEU A 69 27.94 -5.40 -4.39
N LEU A 70 26.68 -5.81 -4.19
CA LEU A 70 26.22 -6.26 -2.88
C LEU A 70 27.06 -7.43 -2.38
N LYS A 71 27.30 -8.47 -3.19
CA LYS A 71 28.15 -9.60 -2.79
C LYS A 71 29.56 -9.18 -2.43
N ARG A 72 30.16 -8.27 -3.20
CA ARG A 72 31.53 -7.80 -2.96
C ARG A 72 31.66 -7.03 -1.65
N TYR A 73 30.68 -6.20 -1.31
CA TYR A 73 30.74 -5.30 -0.16
C TYR A 73 29.97 -5.78 1.06
N LEU A 74 29.14 -6.83 0.94
CA LEU A 74 28.41 -7.43 2.07
C LEU A 74 29.30 -7.72 3.28
N PRO A 75 30.53 -8.28 3.12
CA PRO A 75 31.40 -8.53 4.28
C PRO A 75 31.85 -7.23 4.97
N ALA A 76 32.05 -6.15 4.22
CA ALA A 76 32.43 -4.85 4.77
C ALA A 76 31.25 -4.21 5.52
N PHE A 77 30.03 -4.32 4.98
CA PHE A 77 28.82 -3.85 5.67
C PHE A 77 28.54 -4.61 6.96
N ILE A 78 28.74 -5.94 6.97
CA ILE A 78 28.61 -6.75 8.20
C ILE A 78 29.63 -6.31 9.24
N LYS A 79 30.88 -6.07 8.85
CA LYS A 79 31.92 -5.58 9.75
C LYS A 79 31.58 -4.21 10.34
N LEU A 80 31.03 -3.30 9.53
CA LEU A 80 30.60 -1.96 9.96
C LEU A 80 29.39 -2.00 10.90
N ALA A 81 28.45 -2.91 10.69
CA ALA A 81 27.26 -3.03 11.53
C ALA A 81 27.55 -3.67 12.91
N HIS A 82 28.70 -4.34 13.04
CA HIS A 82 29.15 -5.00 14.27
C HIS A 82 30.33 -4.27 14.94
N ALA A 83 30.70 -3.08 14.45
CA ALA A 83 31.69 -2.18 15.05
C ALA A 83 31.01 -1.15 15.95
#